data_AF-A0A7Y3FBW3-F1
#
_entry.id   AF-A0A7Y3FBW3-F1
#
_cell.length_a   1.000
_cell.length_b   1.000
_cell.length_c   1.000
_cell.angle_alpha   90.00
_cell.angle_beta   90.00
_cell.angle_gamma   90.00
#
_symmetry.space_group_name_H-M   'P 1'
#
loop_
_entity.id
_entity.type
_entity.pdbx_description
1 polymer ?
#
loop_
_entity_poly.entity_id
_entity_poly.type
_entity_poly.pdbx_seq_one_letter_code
_entity_poly.pdbx_strand_id
1 'polypeptide(L)' 'VLIVGRDWLDAPTFPAVWVFSLLTIGFGWFLLQPGLGLGWAASKTDNPWKARAFGLVAHTVFGLGMWGLALAV' A
#
# COMPACT_ATOMS: atom_id res chain seq x y z
N VAL A 1 -5.09 -5.20 15.60
CA VAL A 1 -6.23 -5.38 16.53
C VAL A 1 -7.56 -5.56 15.80
N LEU A 2 -8.14 -4.52 15.16
CA LEU A 2 -9.51 -4.63 14.61
C LEU A 2 -9.66 -5.59 13.42
N ILE A 3 -8.63 -5.73 12.58
CA ILE A 3 -8.70 -6.53 11.34
C ILE A 3 -8.12 -7.93 11.55
N VAL A 4 -6.98 -8.03 12.24
CA VAL A 4 -6.17 -9.26 12.36
C VAL A 4 -6.01 -9.75 13.81
N GLY A 5 -6.76 -9.19 14.75
CA GLY A 5 -6.61 -9.48 16.17
C GLY A 5 -5.43 -8.77 16.83
N ARG A 6 -5.28 -8.94 18.15
CA ARG A 6 -4.13 -8.44 18.91
C ARG A 6 -2.92 -9.36 18.73
N ASP A 7 -3.15 -10.66 18.65
CA ASP A 7 -2.14 -11.73 18.54
C ASP A 7 -1.19 -11.55 17.35
N TRP A 8 -1.61 -10.83 16.30
CA TRP A 8 -0.72 -10.47 15.20
C TRP A 8 0.47 -9.61 15.67
N LEU A 9 0.33 -8.83 16.74
CA LEU A 9 1.43 -8.08 17.33
C LEU A 9 2.46 -9.01 17.99
N ASP A 10 2.02 -10.14 18.53
CA ASP A 10 2.92 -11.13 19.16
C ASP A 10 3.60 -12.01 18.10
N ALA A 11 2.94 -12.23 16.96
CA ALA A 11 3.44 -13.02 15.83
C ALA A 11 3.12 -12.35 14.47
N PRO A 12 3.84 -11.27 14.09
CA PRO A 12 3.51 -10.49 12.92
C PRO A 12 3.80 -11.26 11.63
N THR A 13 2.74 -11.53 10.87
CA THR A 13 2.82 -12.20 9.56
C THR A 13 2.86 -11.18 8.42
N PHE A 14 3.75 -11.40 7.45
CA PHE A 14 3.89 -10.51 6.30
C PHE A 14 2.63 -10.42 5.40
N PRO A 15 1.93 -11.50 5.02
CA PRO A 15 0.81 -11.42 4.09
C PRO A 15 -0.30 -10.47 4.54
N ALA A 16 -0.61 -10.46 5.84
CA ALA A 16 -1.66 -9.63 6.40
C ALA A 16 -1.35 -8.13 6.27
N VAL A 17 -0.13 -7.71 6.64
CA VAL A 17 0.28 -6.30 6.54
C VAL A 17 0.57 -5.89 5.10
N TRP A 18 1.00 -6.81 4.24
CA TRP A 18 1.19 -6.55 2.82
C TRP A 18 -0.14 -6.28 2.11
N VAL A 19 -1.17 -7.10 2.36
CA VAL A 19 -2.53 -6.83 1.84
C VAL A 19 -3.04 -5.48 2.34
N PHE A 20 -2.88 -5.19 3.64
CA PHE A 20 -3.25 -3.88 4.18
C PHE A 20 -2.53 -2.74 3.46
N SER A 21 -1.22 -2.86 3.23
CA SER A 21 -0.44 -1.89 2.47
C SER A 21 -0.91 -1.75 1.02
N LEU A 22 -1.26 -2.84 0.34
CA LEU A 22 -1.82 -2.77 -1.00
C LEU A 22 -3.20 -2.10 -1.02
N LEU A 23 -4.00 -2.20 0.04
CA LEU A 23 -5.27 -1.46 0.10
C LEU A 23 -5.04 0.05 0.18
N THR A 24 -3.97 0.51 0.83
CA THR A 24 -3.72 1.96 0.97
C THR A 24 -3.36 2.64 -0.36
N ILE A 25 -2.83 1.90 -1.34
CA ILE A 25 -2.62 2.45 -2.70
C ILE A 25 -3.94 2.91 -3.35
N GLY A 26 -5.08 2.34 -2.94
CA GLY A 26 -6.40 2.71 -3.45
C GLY A 26 -6.70 4.18 -3.22
N PHE A 27 -6.28 4.75 -2.09
CA PHE A 27 -6.39 6.20 -1.85
C PHE A 27 -5.52 7.00 -2.83
N GLY A 28 -4.31 6.52 -3.12
CA GLY A 28 -3.44 7.13 -4.12
C GLY A 28 -4.08 7.14 -5.51
N TRP A 29 -4.56 5.98 -5.97
CA TRP A 29 -5.10 5.81 -7.32
C TRP A 29 -6.47 6.44 -7.54
N PHE A 30 -7.33 6.45 -6.54
CA PHE A 30 -8.75 6.76 -6.72
C PHE A 30 -9.23 7.99 -5.95
N LEU A 31 -8.39 8.58 -5.09
CA LEU A 31 -8.68 9.86 -4.43
C LEU A 31 -7.64 10.93 -4.83
N LEU A 32 -6.36 10.68 -4.57
CA LEU A 32 -5.31 11.66 -4.78
C LEU A 32 -5.04 11.94 -6.27
N GLN A 33 -4.77 10.92 -7.07
CA GLN A 33 -4.44 11.10 -8.49
C GLN A 33 -5.57 11.78 -9.29
N PRO A 34 -6.86 11.43 -9.11
CA PRO A 34 -7.96 12.19 -9.70
C PRO A 34 -8.00 13.65 -9.22
N GLY A 35 -7.83 13.90 -7.92
CA GLY A 35 -7.81 15.25 -7.35
C GLY A 35 -6.67 16.13 -7.88
N LEU A 36 -5.55 15.51 -8.28
CA LEU A 36 -4.42 16.16 -8.94
C LEU A 36 -4.59 16.30 -10.46
N GLY A 37 -5.71 15.87 -11.03
CA GLY A 37 -5.94 15.92 -12.49
C GLY A 37 -5.22 14.83 -13.29
N LEU A 38 -4.55 13.88 -12.62
CA LEU A 38 -3.80 12.78 -13.25
C LEU A 38 -4.70 11.62 -13.70
N GLY A 39 -6.00 11.70 -13.41
CA GLY A 39 -7.00 10.68 -13.75
C GLY A 39 -7.05 9.52 -12.77
N TRP A 40 -8.01 8.62 -12.99
CA TRP A 40 -8.19 7.40 -12.21
C TRP A 40 -6.98 6.46 -12.41
N ALA A 41 -6.32 6.10 -11.31
CA ALA A 41 -5.08 5.32 -11.34
C ALA A 41 -4.07 5.88 -12.37
N ALA A 42 -3.83 7.19 -12.35
CA ALA A 42 -2.86 7.90 -13.19
C ALA A 42 -3.11 7.76 -14.71
N SER A 43 -4.37 7.53 -15.12
CA SER A 43 -4.73 7.26 -16.52
C SER A 43 -4.38 8.38 -17.50
N LYS A 44 -4.19 9.62 -17.03
CA LYS A 44 -3.82 10.78 -17.85
C LYS A 44 -2.32 11.11 -17.82
N THR A 45 -1.49 10.28 -17.21
CA THR A 45 -0.02 10.44 -17.27
C THR A 45 0.53 9.87 -18.57
N ASP A 46 1.72 10.31 -19.00
CA ASP A 46 2.36 9.82 -20.24
C ASP A 46 2.60 8.30 -20.22
N ASN A 47 2.81 7.72 -19.03
CA ASN A 47 3.09 6.30 -18.84
C ASN A 47 2.28 5.70 -17.66
N PRO A 48 0.97 5.46 -17.82
CA PRO A 48 0.08 5.06 -16.71
C PRO A 48 0.48 3.74 -16.05
N TRP A 49 0.89 2.74 -16.83
CA TRP A 49 1.30 1.44 -16.28
C TRP A 49 2.61 1.53 -15.49
N LYS A 50 3.54 2.41 -15.88
CA LYS A 50 4.76 2.68 -15.11
C LYS A 50 4.41 3.32 -13.77
N ALA A 51 3.50 4.29 -13.75
CA ALA A 51 3.04 4.93 -12.52
C ALA A 51 2.32 3.93 -11.58
N ARG A 52 1.47 3.06 -12.12
CA ARG A 52 0.80 1.99 -11.36
C ARG A 52 1.79 0.97 -10.80
N ALA A 53 2.72 0.49 -11.63
CA ALA A 53 3.75 -0.45 -11.19
C ALA A 53 4.61 0.14 -10.07
N PHE A 54 5.09 1.38 -10.21
CA PHE A 54 5.83 2.04 -9.13
C PHE A 54 4.99 2.26 -7.87
N GLY A 55 3.69 2.54 -8.01
CA GLY A 55 2.78 2.59 -6.88
C GLY A 55 2.75 1.25 -6.12
N LEU A 56 2.62 0.12 -6.82
CA LEU A 56 2.62 -1.22 -6.22
C LEU A 56 3.96 -1.56 -5.58
N VAL A 57 5.08 -1.21 -6.22
CA VAL A 57 6.43 -1.38 -5.65
C VAL A 57 6.57 -0.57 -4.37
N ALA A 58 6.19 0.71 -4.39
CA ALA A 58 6.26 1.58 -3.22
C ALA A 58 5.43 1.03 -2.05
N HIS A 59 4.23 0.51 -2.32
CA HIS A 59 3.38 -0.08 -1.26
C HIS A 59 3.88 -1.46 -0.80
N THR A 60 4.58 -2.21 -1.66
CA THR A 60 5.27 -3.42 -1.20
C THR A 60 6.42 -3.08 -0.26
N VAL A 61 7.24 -2.07 -0.60
CA VAL A 61 8.32 -1.57 0.28
C VAL A 61 7.76 -1.01 1.58
N PHE A 62 6.67 -0.25 1.54
CA PHE A 62 5.98 0.23 2.74
C PHE A 62 5.51 -0.93 3.64
N GLY A 63 4.89 -1.96 3.06
CA GLY A 63 4.46 -3.16 3.81
C GLY A 63 5.63 -3.93 4.42
N LEU A 64 6.76 -4.04 3.71
CA LEU A 64 8.00 -4.61 4.25
C LEU A 64 8.54 -3.78 5.43
N GLY A 65 8.53 -2.45 5.31
CA GLY A 65 8.95 -1.55 6.40
C GLY A 65 8.06 -1.67 7.63
N MET A 66 6.74 -1.73 7.44
CA MET A 66 5.79 -1.96 8.54
C MET A 66 6.02 -3.31 9.21
N TRP A 67 6.23 -4.38 8.43
CA TRP A 67 6.51 -5.71 8.96
C TRP A 67 7.83 -5.75 9.74
N GLY A 68 8.89 -5.15 9.17
CA GLY A 68 10.19 -5.04 9.82
C GLY A 68 10.13 -4.28 11.14
N LEU A 69 9.35 -3.19 11.21
CA LEU A 69 9.11 -2.47 12.46
C LEU A 69 8.33 -3.32 13.46
N ALA A 70 7.30 -4.05 13.02
CA ALA A 70 6.52 -4.93 13.87
C ALA A 70 7.34 -6.08 14.46
N LEU A 71 8.37 -6.56 13.75
CA LEU A 71 9.32 -7.55 14.26
C LEU A 71 10.34 -6.96 15.24
N ALA A 72 10.53 -5.65 15.24
CA ALA A 72 11.53 -4.96 16.07
C ALA A 72 10.97 -4.47 17.42
N VAL A 73 9.67 -4.65 17.66
CA VAL A 73 8.95 -4.26 18.89
C VAL A 73 8.33 -5.49 19.55
#